data_AF-A0A955DDM6-F1
#
_entry.id   AF-A0A955DDM6-F1
#
_cell.length_a   1.000
_cell.length_b   1.000
_cell.length_c   1.000
_cell.angle_alpha   90.00
_cell.angle_beta   90.00
_cell.angle_gamma   90.00
#
_symmetry.space_group_name_H-M   'P 1'
#
loop_
_entity.id
_entity.type
_entity.pdbx_description
1 polymer ?
#
loop_
_entity_poly.entity_id
_entity_poly.type
_entity_poly.pdbx_seq_one_letter_code
_entity_poly.pdbx_strand_id
1 'polypeptide(L)'
;MAGLFLSAPMTAGDVPFEESFESLGPPAGDGPSGLVDAGWQFSVQATAGGGEVWHEGPECGACWPNWPAYDGDHYLMIGDGIVAGPGDAASAWAVLPDVPGIAPGDVLTFRLRGFPNFTDVLQVRFAPNGGTGTGTGAFDVGDFTDLLFEEDLRVPCEFPFGCAMDDEWYIVQVPIPRAGRLAVRYFIPQQASGGSGSHVAIDALAIGPALSEPPYPAPGETVHWTLDGSPYVVPDHRTVPAGATVIIDAGVTIDIEDEKSILVEGVVEAQGTAAQPIVVNAPSPLAHIDVSGGGIVMFDHVDIGCRLQVEPGNIFGSPRGTFIATNAHFRDHADIGGAQLGHARALLVLDQCTFDGTRVRHSLCQADVRHATFTDSGQIGLSLHGYVYLEDVSMTNGQIELGARRGPQ
;
A
#
# COMPACT_ATOMS: atom_id res chain seq x y z
N MET A 1 37.47 17.62 -9.85
CA MET A 1 37.74 17.74 -8.39
C MET A 1 36.87 16.72 -7.71
N ALA A 2 37.39 15.96 -6.73
CA ALA A 2 36.54 15.07 -5.94
C ALA A 2 35.87 15.90 -4.83
N GLY A 3 34.54 15.97 -4.82
CA GLY A 3 33.80 16.49 -3.68
C GLY A 3 33.66 15.38 -2.64
N LEU A 4 34.15 15.60 -1.42
CA LEU A 4 33.70 14.80 -0.29
C LEU A 4 32.28 15.25 0.03
N PHE A 5 31.30 14.41 -0.27
CA PHE A 5 30.03 14.46 0.44
C PHE A 5 30.32 14.00 1.88
N LEU A 6 30.23 14.92 2.84
CA LEU A 6 29.95 14.52 4.21
C LEU A 6 28.46 14.17 4.22
N SER A 7 28.13 12.91 4.42
CA SER A 7 26.79 12.53 4.83
C SER A 7 26.46 13.25 6.13
N ALA A 8 25.21 13.72 6.26
CA ALA A 8 24.69 14.08 7.58
C ALA A 8 24.72 12.83 8.48
N PRO A 9 24.90 12.98 9.80
CA PRO A 9 24.61 11.88 10.71
C PRO A 9 23.12 11.56 10.60
N MET A 10 22.79 10.33 10.21
CA MET A 10 21.40 9.89 10.08
C MET A 10 20.70 10.01 11.43
N THR A 11 19.46 10.50 11.39
CA THR A 11 18.58 10.59 12.55
C THR A 11 17.95 9.23 12.87
N ALA A 12 17.54 9.04 14.13
CA ALA A 12 16.75 7.87 14.49
C ALA A 12 15.36 8.02 13.85
N GLY A 13 15.03 7.13 12.91
CA GLY A 13 13.85 7.22 12.06
C GLY A 13 14.16 7.30 10.55
N ASP A 14 15.40 7.64 10.17
CA ASP A 14 15.82 7.63 8.77
C ASP A 14 15.85 6.19 8.23
N VAL A 15 15.24 5.96 7.06
CA VAL A 15 15.26 4.66 6.36
C VAL A 15 16.59 4.48 5.61
N PRO A 16 17.47 3.51 5.97
CA PRO A 16 18.78 3.35 5.32
C PRO A 16 18.75 2.86 3.86
N PHE A 17 17.65 2.31 3.34
CA PHE A 17 17.50 2.00 1.92
C PHE A 17 16.03 1.95 1.50
N GLU A 18 15.73 2.52 0.33
CA GLU A 18 14.41 2.48 -0.33
C GLU A 18 14.62 2.22 -1.83
N GLU A 19 13.73 1.42 -2.42
CA GLU A 19 13.68 1.07 -3.84
C GLU A 19 12.19 0.96 -4.24
N SER A 20 11.71 1.92 -5.03
CA SER A 20 10.33 1.94 -5.54
C SER A 20 10.20 1.33 -6.94
N PHE A 21 11.29 0.81 -7.52
CA PHE A 21 11.31 0.20 -8.86
C PHE A 21 10.83 1.09 -10.04
N GLU A 22 10.59 2.38 -9.82
CA GLU A 22 10.27 3.40 -10.85
C GLU A 22 11.43 3.72 -11.83
N SER A 23 12.45 2.84 -11.92
CA SER A 23 13.64 3.00 -12.75
C SER A 23 14.31 1.66 -13.11
N LEU A 24 13.53 0.58 -13.28
CA LEU A 24 14.05 -0.74 -13.66
C LEU A 24 14.78 -0.74 -15.02
N GLY A 25 14.09 -0.32 -16.08
CA GLY A 25 14.63 -0.33 -17.43
C GLY A 25 14.80 -1.75 -18.03
N PRO A 26 15.22 -1.83 -19.31
CA PRO A 26 15.30 -3.10 -20.02
C PRO A 26 16.29 -4.09 -19.37
N PRO A 27 16.08 -5.42 -19.49
CA PRO A 27 17.00 -6.42 -18.95
C PRO A 27 18.44 -6.32 -19.47
N ALA A 28 19.41 -6.42 -18.57
CA ALA A 28 20.85 -6.39 -18.83
C ALA A 28 21.54 -7.65 -18.30
N GLY A 29 21.23 -8.79 -18.93
CA GLY A 29 21.57 -10.11 -18.40
C GLY A 29 20.42 -10.62 -17.53
N ASP A 30 20.72 -10.98 -16.29
CA ASP A 30 19.82 -11.72 -15.41
C ASP A 30 18.86 -10.81 -14.59
N GLY A 31 18.87 -9.49 -14.84
CA GLY A 31 18.05 -8.49 -14.16
C GLY A 31 17.95 -7.14 -14.90
N PRO A 32 17.15 -6.18 -14.38
CA PRO A 32 16.94 -4.86 -15.01
C PRO A 32 18.17 -3.96 -14.99
N SER A 33 18.38 -3.19 -16.06
CA SER A 33 19.59 -2.35 -16.24
C SER A 33 19.75 -1.26 -15.18
N GLY A 34 18.68 -0.56 -14.81
CA GLY A 34 18.73 0.51 -13.81
C GLY A 34 19.09 0.01 -12.41
N LEU A 35 18.58 -1.16 -12.01
CA LEU A 35 18.97 -1.79 -10.74
C LEU A 35 20.45 -2.24 -10.76
N VAL A 36 20.93 -2.78 -11.88
CA VAL A 36 22.35 -3.14 -12.04
C VAL A 36 23.25 -1.89 -11.96
N ASP A 37 22.84 -0.76 -12.57
CA ASP A 37 23.56 0.51 -12.45
C ASP A 37 23.45 1.12 -11.01
N ALA A 38 22.37 0.84 -10.28
CA ALA A 38 22.22 1.14 -8.85
C ALA A 38 23.01 0.19 -7.92
N GLY A 39 23.63 -0.86 -8.46
CA GLY A 39 24.53 -1.77 -7.74
C GLY A 39 23.89 -3.07 -7.22
N TRP A 40 22.65 -3.37 -7.61
CA TRP A 40 22.08 -4.71 -7.45
C TRP A 40 22.86 -5.74 -8.28
N GLN A 41 22.82 -7.01 -7.88
CA GLN A 41 23.40 -8.12 -8.66
C GLN A 41 22.36 -9.20 -8.89
N PHE A 42 22.27 -9.71 -10.12
CA PHE A 42 21.31 -10.73 -10.49
C PHE A 42 22.01 -11.98 -11.01
N SER A 43 21.41 -13.15 -10.77
CA SER A 43 21.88 -14.42 -11.33
C SER A 43 20.75 -15.44 -11.44
N VAL A 44 20.61 -16.09 -12.59
CA VAL A 44 19.74 -17.25 -12.82
C VAL A 44 20.57 -18.55 -12.83
N GLN A 45 20.10 -19.55 -12.09
CA GLN A 45 20.72 -20.86 -11.94
C GLN A 45 19.68 -21.93 -12.27
N ALA A 46 19.68 -22.50 -13.47
CA ALA A 46 18.68 -23.48 -13.93
C ALA A 46 19.32 -24.80 -14.39
N THR A 47 18.61 -25.93 -14.23
CA THR A 47 19.09 -27.27 -14.69
C THR A 47 19.01 -27.44 -16.20
N ALA A 48 18.03 -26.82 -16.84
CA ALA A 48 17.94 -26.62 -18.28
C ALA A 48 17.40 -25.21 -18.55
N GLY A 49 17.75 -24.64 -19.71
CA GLY A 49 17.50 -23.23 -20.00
C GLY A 49 16.03 -22.91 -20.26
N GLY A 50 15.36 -22.39 -19.23
CA GLY A 50 14.39 -21.32 -19.43
C GLY A 50 15.09 -20.04 -19.92
N GLY A 51 14.31 -19.07 -20.37
CA GLY A 51 14.81 -17.79 -20.91
C GLY A 51 14.52 -16.58 -20.01
N GLU A 52 13.78 -16.77 -18.92
CA GLU A 52 13.29 -15.68 -18.08
C GLU A 52 14.27 -15.31 -16.94
N VAL A 53 14.20 -14.05 -16.56
CA VAL A 53 15.08 -13.32 -15.65
C VAL A 53 14.24 -12.35 -14.83
N TRP A 54 14.79 -11.73 -13.79
CA TRP A 54 14.10 -10.63 -13.10
C TRP A 54 13.91 -9.45 -14.08
N HIS A 55 12.70 -8.90 -14.17
CA HIS A 55 12.36 -7.90 -15.19
C HIS A 55 11.31 -6.88 -14.71
N GLU A 56 11.10 -5.85 -15.53
CA GLU A 56 10.15 -4.78 -15.31
C GLU A 56 8.71 -5.25 -15.56
N GLY A 57 7.90 -5.19 -14.51
CA GLY A 57 6.45 -5.27 -14.59
C GLY A 57 5.83 -3.86 -14.61
N PRO A 58 4.62 -3.72 -15.19
CA PRO A 58 3.90 -4.73 -15.98
C PRO A 58 4.50 -4.86 -17.40
N GLU A 59 4.83 -6.08 -17.87
CA GLU A 59 5.50 -6.30 -19.20
C GLU A 59 4.78 -5.53 -20.32
N CYS A 60 3.45 -5.68 -20.39
CA CYS A 60 2.64 -4.99 -21.37
C CYS A 60 1.15 -5.01 -21.00
N GLY A 61 0.43 -3.93 -21.31
CA GLY A 61 -1.02 -3.74 -21.09
C GLY A 61 -1.97 -4.68 -21.86
N ALA A 62 -1.50 -5.85 -22.30
CA ALA A 62 -2.28 -6.88 -23.01
C ALA A 62 -1.75 -8.32 -22.81
N CYS A 63 -0.62 -8.51 -22.13
CA CYS A 63 -0.12 -9.80 -21.68
C CYS A 63 -0.60 -10.06 -20.23
N TRP A 64 -0.29 -11.23 -19.68
CA TRP A 64 -0.71 -11.63 -18.34
C TRP A 64 0.45 -12.34 -17.62
N PRO A 65 0.72 -12.04 -16.34
CA PRO A 65 0.02 -11.07 -15.50
C PRO A 65 0.32 -9.60 -15.90
N ASN A 66 -0.71 -8.76 -15.84
CA ASN A 66 -0.63 -7.31 -15.95
C ASN A 66 -1.37 -6.74 -14.74
N TRP A 67 -0.73 -6.81 -13.58
CA TRP A 67 -1.22 -6.22 -12.34
C TRP A 67 -0.91 -4.72 -12.32
N PRO A 68 -1.66 -3.90 -11.57
CA PRO A 68 -1.16 -2.59 -11.16
C PRO A 68 0.02 -2.75 -10.19
N ALA A 69 0.94 -1.79 -10.20
CA ALA A 69 1.90 -1.61 -9.10
C ALA A 69 1.18 -1.35 -7.76
N TYR A 70 1.89 -1.45 -6.65
CA TYR A 70 1.39 -1.02 -5.34
C TYR A 70 1.55 0.50 -5.17
N ASP A 71 2.67 1.05 -5.66
CA ASP A 71 2.96 2.49 -5.75
C ASP A 71 3.58 2.78 -7.12
N GLY A 72 3.49 4.01 -7.62
CA GLY A 72 4.01 4.37 -8.94
C GLY A 72 3.34 3.67 -10.14
N ASP A 73 4.12 3.43 -11.20
CA ASP A 73 3.70 2.80 -12.47
C ASP A 73 4.34 1.40 -12.66
N HIS A 74 5.39 1.03 -11.90
CA HIS A 74 6.26 -0.12 -12.16
C HIS A 74 6.52 -1.03 -10.94
N TYR A 75 6.94 -2.27 -11.17
CA TYR A 75 7.34 -3.21 -10.11
C TYR A 75 8.35 -4.27 -10.61
N LEU A 76 9.12 -4.90 -9.71
CA LEU A 76 10.08 -5.95 -10.07
C LEU A 76 9.42 -7.33 -10.06
N MET A 77 9.45 -8.05 -11.17
CA MET A 77 8.80 -9.36 -11.29
C MET A 77 9.65 -10.47 -11.93
N ILE A 78 9.22 -11.71 -11.70
CA ILE A 78 9.66 -12.93 -12.38
C ILE A 78 8.56 -14.00 -12.30
N GLY A 79 8.58 -14.99 -13.19
CA GLY A 79 7.62 -16.08 -13.19
C GLY A 79 8.06 -17.31 -13.96
N ASP A 80 7.32 -17.62 -15.02
CA ASP A 80 7.04 -19.00 -15.41
C ASP A 80 8.08 -19.64 -16.34
N GLY A 81 8.82 -18.83 -17.09
CA GLY A 81 9.75 -19.20 -18.16
C GLY A 81 11.21 -19.36 -17.72
N ILE A 82 11.50 -19.38 -16.41
CA ILE A 82 12.83 -19.63 -15.85
C ILE A 82 13.28 -21.11 -15.98
N VAL A 83 12.33 -22.05 -16.13
CA VAL A 83 12.59 -23.48 -16.37
C VAL A 83 12.10 -23.92 -17.75
N ALA A 84 12.73 -24.96 -18.33
CA ALA A 84 12.36 -25.47 -19.65
C ALA A 84 11.22 -26.51 -19.62
N GLY A 85 10.99 -27.20 -18.49
CA GLY A 85 9.88 -28.15 -18.35
C GLY A 85 9.91 -29.03 -17.10
N PRO A 86 9.09 -30.10 -17.07
CA PRO A 86 9.02 -31.01 -15.92
C PRO A 86 10.33 -31.74 -15.65
N GLY A 87 10.69 -31.82 -14.37
CA GLY A 87 11.95 -32.40 -13.91
C GLY A 87 13.11 -31.38 -13.84
N ASP A 88 12.91 -30.14 -14.28
CA ASP A 88 13.85 -29.05 -14.02
C ASP A 88 13.66 -28.41 -12.65
N ALA A 89 14.71 -27.74 -12.18
CA ALA A 89 14.72 -26.83 -11.04
C ALA A 89 15.50 -25.56 -11.42
N ALA A 90 15.12 -24.41 -10.84
CA ALA A 90 15.82 -23.15 -11.04
C ALA A 90 15.79 -22.26 -9.80
N SER A 91 16.74 -21.33 -9.69
CA SER A 91 16.54 -20.14 -8.87
C SER A 91 17.09 -18.88 -9.54
N ALA A 92 16.31 -17.81 -9.48
CA ALA A 92 16.76 -16.47 -9.79
C ALA A 92 16.99 -15.69 -8.50
N TRP A 93 18.06 -14.90 -8.48
CA TRP A 93 18.46 -14.10 -7.34
C TRP A 93 18.45 -12.61 -7.71
N ALA A 94 17.92 -11.79 -6.82
CA ALA A 94 18.04 -10.34 -6.79
C ALA A 94 18.79 -9.96 -5.50
N VAL A 95 20.10 -9.74 -5.63
CA VAL A 95 21.01 -9.41 -4.53
C VAL A 95 21.06 -7.89 -4.36
N LEU A 96 20.79 -7.42 -3.14
CA LEU A 96 20.68 -5.99 -2.85
C LEU A 96 22.05 -5.28 -2.89
N PRO A 97 22.08 -3.96 -3.23
CA PRO A 97 23.28 -3.13 -3.14
C PRO A 97 23.85 -3.04 -1.72
N ASP A 98 25.02 -2.44 -1.55
CA ASP A 98 25.66 -2.32 -0.22
C ASP A 98 24.97 -1.22 0.58
N VAL A 99 24.11 -1.61 1.52
CA VAL A 99 23.32 -0.70 2.35
C VAL A 99 24.09 -0.38 3.63
N PRO A 100 24.72 0.82 3.75
CA PRO A 100 25.29 1.27 5.00
C PRO A 100 24.17 1.64 5.98
N GLY A 101 24.48 1.63 7.28
CA GLY A 101 23.59 2.20 8.31
C GLY A 101 22.59 1.24 8.95
N ILE A 102 22.36 0.03 8.40
CA ILE A 102 21.44 -0.97 8.98
C ILE A 102 21.68 -1.15 10.48
N ALA A 103 20.66 -0.83 11.28
CA ALA A 103 20.69 -0.84 12.73
C ALA A 103 20.17 -2.18 13.32
N PRO A 104 20.53 -2.53 14.56
CA PRO A 104 19.98 -3.71 15.22
C PRO A 104 18.49 -3.50 15.56
N GLY A 105 17.62 -4.20 14.84
CA GLY A 105 16.16 -4.06 14.95
C GLY A 105 15.48 -3.71 13.63
N ASP A 106 16.26 -3.33 12.60
CA ASP A 106 15.73 -3.08 11.26
C ASP A 106 15.11 -4.34 10.64
N VAL A 107 14.13 -4.12 9.78
CA VAL A 107 13.50 -5.13 8.94
C VAL A 107 13.78 -4.81 7.46
N LEU A 108 13.77 -5.84 6.62
CA LEU A 108 13.50 -5.68 5.19
C LEU A 108 11.98 -5.71 5.03
N THR A 109 11.40 -4.60 4.60
CA THR A 109 9.99 -4.48 4.21
C THR A 109 9.89 -4.54 2.69
N PHE A 110 8.88 -5.21 2.15
CA PHE A 110 8.48 -5.07 0.75
C PHE A 110 7.01 -5.49 0.59
N ARG A 111 6.40 -5.04 -0.50
CA ARG A 111 5.08 -5.50 -0.95
C ARG A 111 5.25 -6.72 -1.84
N LEU A 112 4.36 -7.69 -1.69
CA LEU A 112 4.40 -8.97 -2.40
C LEU A 112 3.03 -9.27 -3.03
N ARG A 113 3.05 -9.72 -4.28
CA ARG A 113 1.90 -10.21 -5.05
C ARG A 113 2.36 -11.39 -5.90
N GLY A 114 1.45 -12.30 -6.26
CA GLY A 114 1.81 -13.45 -7.08
C GLY A 114 0.63 -14.25 -7.59
N PHE A 115 0.87 -15.05 -8.63
CA PHE A 115 -0.09 -16.05 -9.13
C PHE A 115 0.34 -17.46 -8.75
N PRO A 116 -0.04 -17.94 -7.55
CA PRO A 116 0.41 -19.21 -6.98
C PRO A 116 -0.18 -20.43 -7.72
N ASN A 117 0.64 -21.10 -8.54
CA ASN A 117 0.22 -22.28 -9.32
C ASN A 117 0.96 -23.57 -8.94
N PHE A 118 2.23 -23.48 -8.55
CA PHE A 118 3.14 -24.64 -8.45
C PHE A 118 3.95 -24.62 -7.14
N THR A 119 4.82 -25.62 -6.92
CA THR A 119 5.65 -25.75 -5.71
C THR A 119 6.77 -24.71 -5.57
N ASP A 120 6.58 -23.50 -6.08
CA ASP A 120 7.59 -22.45 -6.13
C ASP A 120 7.64 -21.67 -4.82
N VAL A 121 8.79 -21.06 -4.54
CA VAL A 121 9.10 -20.50 -3.23
C VAL A 121 9.79 -19.16 -3.39
N LEU A 122 9.29 -18.12 -2.70
CA LEU A 122 10.03 -16.87 -2.53
C LEU A 122 10.78 -16.90 -1.20
N GLN A 123 12.10 -16.69 -1.24
CA GLN A 123 12.98 -16.70 -0.07
C GLN A 123 13.65 -15.34 0.09
N VAL A 124 13.67 -14.78 1.31
CA VAL A 124 14.67 -13.76 1.67
C VAL A 124 15.82 -14.46 2.37
N ARG A 125 17.02 -14.26 1.83
CA ARG A 125 18.25 -14.85 2.35
C ARG A 125 19.27 -13.79 2.70
N PHE A 126 20.11 -14.13 3.65
CA PHE A 126 21.12 -13.26 4.21
C PHE A 126 22.50 -13.91 4.14
N ALA A 127 23.49 -13.11 3.75
CA ALA A 127 24.89 -13.50 3.66
C ALA A 127 25.68 -12.82 4.79
N PRO A 128 26.01 -13.57 5.87
CA PRO A 128 26.63 -13.07 7.11
C PRO A 128 27.87 -12.19 7.00
N ASN A 129 28.60 -12.30 5.88
CA ASN A 129 29.91 -11.68 5.66
C ASN A 129 29.90 -10.60 4.57
N GLY A 130 28.71 -10.21 4.08
CA GLY A 130 28.55 -9.18 3.03
C GLY A 130 28.80 -9.66 1.58
N GLY A 131 29.21 -10.93 1.41
CA GLY A 131 29.45 -11.57 0.11
C GLY A 131 28.20 -11.69 -0.76
N THR A 132 28.39 -11.83 -2.07
CA THR A 132 27.32 -11.85 -3.09
C THR A 132 27.31 -13.12 -3.95
N GLY A 133 28.13 -14.12 -3.63
CA GLY A 133 28.14 -15.37 -4.38
C GLY A 133 26.84 -16.14 -4.13
N THR A 134 26.07 -16.42 -5.19
CA THR A 134 24.81 -17.18 -5.12
C THR A 134 25.02 -18.69 -5.36
N GLY A 135 26.17 -19.09 -5.89
CA GLY A 135 26.48 -20.46 -6.30
C GLY A 135 26.43 -20.66 -7.82
N THR A 136 26.18 -21.88 -8.28
CA THR A 136 26.24 -22.28 -9.70
C THR A 136 25.10 -23.19 -10.18
N GLY A 137 24.50 -23.99 -9.29
CA GLY A 137 23.34 -24.82 -9.59
C GLY A 137 22.08 -24.36 -8.83
N ALA A 138 20.91 -24.74 -9.32
CA ALA A 138 19.59 -24.32 -8.81
C ALA A 138 19.31 -24.57 -7.32
N PHE A 139 20.12 -25.40 -6.64
CA PHE A 139 20.00 -25.71 -5.21
C PHE A 139 21.11 -25.08 -4.37
N ASP A 140 22.09 -24.43 -4.98
CA ASP A 140 23.15 -23.73 -4.26
C ASP A 140 22.58 -22.48 -3.57
N VAL A 141 23.24 -22.03 -2.49
CA VAL A 141 22.94 -20.76 -1.81
C VAL A 141 24.16 -19.86 -1.67
N GLY A 142 25.35 -20.34 -2.04
CA GLY A 142 26.62 -19.62 -1.95
C GLY A 142 26.87 -19.02 -0.56
N ASP A 143 27.06 -17.69 -0.51
CA ASP A 143 27.26 -16.91 0.72
C ASP A 143 25.97 -16.74 1.54
N PHE A 144 24.80 -16.92 0.93
CA PHE A 144 23.46 -16.65 1.50
C PHE A 144 22.92 -17.83 2.33
N THR A 145 23.71 -18.24 3.32
CA THR A 145 23.43 -19.40 4.17
C THR A 145 22.21 -19.24 5.07
N ASP A 146 21.92 -18.00 5.49
CA ASP A 146 20.92 -17.71 6.50
C ASP A 146 19.59 -17.43 5.80
N LEU A 147 18.61 -18.33 5.96
CA LEU A 147 17.24 -18.13 5.48
C LEU A 147 16.47 -17.30 6.52
N LEU A 148 15.94 -16.14 6.12
CA LEU A 148 15.20 -15.24 7.02
C LEU A 148 13.68 -15.30 6.81
N PHE A 149 13.24 -15.50 5.57
CA PHE A 149 11.83 -15.63 5.19
C PHE A 149 11.69 -16.65 4.05
N GLU A 150 10.57 -17.38 4.04
CA GLU A 150 10.23 -18.38 3.03
C GLU A 150 8.70 -18.41 2.86
N GLU A 151 8.21 -17.99 1.70
CA GLU A 151 6.79 -18.09 1.32
C GLU A 151 6.61 -19.23 0.32
N ASP A 152 5.65 -20.11 0.59
CA ASP A 152 5.28 -21.25 -0.24
C ASP A 152 4.15 -20.82 -1.18
N LEU A 153 4.46 -20.59 -2.47
CA LEU A 153 3.53 -20.01 -3.45
C LEU A 153 2.49 -21.04 -3.95
N ARG A 154 1.92 -21.81 -3.01
CA ARG A 154 0.89 -22.83 -3.19
C ARG A 154 -0.39 -22.49 -2.43
N VAL A 155 -1.08 -21.45 -2.89
CA VAL A 155 -2.47 -21.23 -2.49
C VAL A 155 -3.36 -22.23 -3.24
N PRO A 156 -4.22 -22.99 -2.54
CA PRO A 156 -5.23 -23.82 -3.22
C PRO A 156 -6.26 -22.92 -3.89
N CYS A 157 -6.22 -22.80 -5.22
CA CYS A 157 -7.24 -22.10 -5.99
C CYS A 157 -8.58 -22.86 -5.89
N GLU A 158 -9.47 -22.43 -4.99
CA GLU A 158 -10.81 -23.03 -4.83
C GLU A 158 -11.73 -22.64 -5.99
N PHE A 159 -11.57 -23.32 -7.13
CA PHE A 159 -12.44 -23.17 -8.29
C PHE A 159 -13.92 -23.35 -7.87
N PRO A 160 -14.81 -22.37 -8.12
CA PRO A 160 -14.74 -21.35 -9.17
C PRO A 160 -14.29 -19.94 -8.74
N PHE A 161 -13.77 -19.74 -7.52
CA PHE A 161 -13.63 -18.41 -6.91
C PHE A 161 -12.26 -17.72 -7.07
N GLY A 162 -11.37 -18.25 -7.92
CA GLY A 162 -10.04 -17.66 -8.18
C GLY A 162 -8.92 -18.21 -7.30
N CYS A 163 -7.75 -17.56 -7.37
CA CYS A 163 -6.56 -17.85 -6.56
C CYS A 163 -6.30 -16.65 -5.65
N ALA A 164 -6.26 -16.83 -4.33
CA ALA A 164 -6.35 -15.74 -3.34
C ALA A 164 -5.08 -14.85 -3.18
N MET A 165 -4.27 -14.70 -4.23
CA MET A 165 -3.19 -13.72 -4.34
C MET A 165 -3.21 -12.94 -5.68
N ASP A 166 -4.18 -13.21 -6.57
CA ASP A 166 -4.25 -12.56 -7.90
C ASP A 166 -4.67 -11.09 -7.80
N ASP A 167 -5.49 -10.73 -6.80
CA ASP A 167 -6.13 -9.41 -6.67
C ASP A 167 -5.44 -8.41 -5.72
N GLU A 168 -4.87 -8.85 -4.58
CA GLU A 168 -4.29 -7.98 -3.54
C GLU A 168 -2.74 -7.94 -3.52
N TRP A 169 -2.17 -6.81 -3.07
CA TRP A 169 -0.79 -6.69 -2.59
C TRP A 169 -0.73 -6.79 -1.05
N TYR A 170 0.11 -7.67 -0.50
CA TYR A 170 0.30 -7.80 0.95
C TYR A 170 1.72 -7.40 1.40
N ILE A 171 1.90 -7.02 2.66
CA ILE A 171 3.22 -6.67 3.20
C ILE A 171 4.00 -7.89 3.69
N VAL A 172 5.31 -7.86 3.46
CA VAL A 172 6.28 -8.77 4.07
C VAL A 172 7.29 -7.95 4.88
N GLN A 173 7.48 -8.30 6.15
CA GLN A 173 8.48 -7.70 7.03
C GLN A 173 9.42 -8.78 7.57
N VAL A 174 10.71 -8.68 7.25
CA VAL A 174 11.72 -9.70 7.56
C VAL A 174 12.79 -9.13 8.49
N PRO A 175 12.85 -9.53 9.78
CA PRO A 175 13.84 -9.02 10.73
C PRO A 175 15.28 -9.30 10.30
N ILE A 176 16.09 -8.24 10.21
CA ILE A 176 17.49 -8.34 9.80
C ILE A 176 18.34 -8.58 11.06
N PRO A 177 19.07 -9.70 11.17
CA PRO A 177 19.73 -10.07 12.42
C PRO A 177 20.94 -9.19 12.77
N ARG A 178 21.51 -8.47 11.79
CA ARG A 178 22.71 -7.61 11.83
C ARG A 178 23.04 -7.12 10.43
N ALA A 179 23.91 -6.11 10.31
CA ALA A 179 24.51 -5.73 9.04
C ALA A 179 25.17 -6.91 8.30
N GLY A 180 25.02 -6.93 6.97
CA GLY A 180 25.44 -7.99 6.06
C GLY A 180 24.80 -7.76 4.67
N ARG A 181 24.73 -8.79 3.83
CA ARG A 181 24.09 -8.71 2.51
C ARG A 181 22.74 -9.42 2.52
N LEU A 182 21.74 -8.83 1.87
CA LEU A 182 20.43 -9.45 1.64
C LEU A 182 20.27 -9.82 0.16
N ALA A 183 19.43 -10.83 -0.09
CA ALA A 183 18.94 -11.16 -1.42
C ALA A 183 17.53 -11.70 -1.36
N VAL A 184 16.70 -11.31 -2.33
CA VAL A 184 15.45 -11.98 -2.67
C VAL A 184 15.78 -13.10 -3.66
N ARG A 185 15.20 -14.29 -3.46
CA ARG A 185 15.41 -15.45 -4.32
C ARG A 185 14.08 -16.09 -4.65
N TYR A 186 13.74 -16.11 -5.92
CA TYR A 186 12.67 -16.97 -6.44
C TYR A 186 13.27 -18.34 -6.75
N PHE A 187 12.68 -19.40 -6.19
CA PHE A 187 13.20 -20.77 -6.27
C PHE A 187 12.10 -21.75 -6.70
N ILE A 188 12.33 -22.37 -7.85
CA ILE A 188 11.55 -23.49 -8.39
C ILE A 188 12.28 -24.80 -8.00
N PRO A 189 11.81 -25.56 -7.01
CA PRO A 189 12.30 -26.91 -6.75
C PRO A 189 11.90 -27.86 -7.89
N GLN A 190 12.46 -29.08 -7.92
CA GLN A 190 12.28 -30.00 -9.05
C GLN A 190 10.80 -30.31 -9.34
N GLN A 191 10.25 -29.73 -10.41
CA GLN A 191 8.82 -29.78 -10.70
C GLN A 191 8.38 -31.17 -11.18
N ALA A 192 7.39 -31.76 -10.50
CA ALA A 192 6.94 -33.14 -10.74
C ALA A 192 6.00 -33.28 -11.96
N SER A 193 5.48 -32.18 -12.49
CA SER A 193 4.51 -32.13 -13.58
C SER A 193 4.79 -30.95 -14.51
N GLY A 194 4.46 -31.09 -15.80
CA GLY A 194 4.74 -30.07 -16.79
C GLY A 194 3.72 -28.93 -16.73
N GLY A 195 4.11 -27.85 -16.08
CA GLY A 195 3.44 -26.56 -16.09
C GLY A 195 4.46 -25.45 -15.88
N SER A 196 4.19 -24.28 -16.43
CA SER A 196 5.00 -23.08 -16.24
C SER A 196 4.85 -22.56 -14.81
N GLY A 197 5.92 -22.07 -14.18
CA GLY A 197 5.92 -21.65 -12.76
C GLY A 197 4.94 -20.54 -12.35
N SER A 198 4.99 -20.20 -11.06
CA SER A 198 4.17 -19.15 -10.45
C SER A 198 4.75 -17.76 -10.70
N HIS A 199 3.94 -16.80 -11.14
CA HIS A 199 4.43 -15.42 -11.27
C HIS A 199 4.50 -14.76 -9.89
N VAL A 200 5.53 -13.94 -9.65
CA VAL A 200 5.74 -13.21 -8.40
C VAL A 200 6.26 -11.80 -8.69
N ALA A 201 5.71 -10.83 -7.98
CA ALA A 201 6.07 -9.42 -8.07
C ALA A 201 6.43 -8.88 -6.68
N ILE A 202 7.48 -8.07 -6.60
CA ILE A 202 7.82 -7.29 -5.42
C ILE A 202 7.83 -5.79 -5.74
N ASP A 203 7.38 -5.00 -4.77
CA ASP A 203 7.26 -3.55 -4.90
C ASP A 203 7.56 -2.85 -3.55
N ALA A 204 7.79 -1.54 -3.57
CA ALA A 204 8.04 -0.67 -2.42
C ALA A 204 8.99 -1.30 -1.38
N LEU A 205 10.20 -1.67 -1.83
CA LEU A 205 11.16 -2.38 -1.00
C LEU A 205 11.98 -1.38 -0.17
N ALA A 206 12.02 -1.59 1.14
CA ALA A 206 12.72 -0.71 2.09
C ALA A 206 13.48 -1.53 3.14
N ILE A 207 14.56 -0.96 3.67
CA ILE A 207 15.23 -1.43 4.89
C ILE A 207 15.22 -0.30 5.90
N GLY A 208 14.71 -0.56 7.09
CA GLY A 208 14.66 0.40 8.18
C GLY A 208 13.84 -0.10 9.37
N PRO A 209 13.31 0.80 10.22
CA PRO A 209 12.47 0.43 11.36
C PRO A 209 11.28 -0.46 10.96
N ALA A 210 10.87 -1.35 11.87
CA ALA A 210 9.66 -2.13 11.69
C ALA A 210 8.43 -1.21 11.68
N LEU A 211 7.71 -1.15 10.55
CA LEU A 211 6.37 -0.57 10.48
C LEU A 211 5.48 -1.22 11.55
N SER A 212 4.64 -0.43 12.18
CA SER A 212 3.84 -0.87 13.34
C SER A 212 2.36 -1.01 12.99
N GLU A 213 1.66 -1.97 13.59
CA GLU A 213 0.20 -1.89 13.66
C GLU A 213 -0.16 -0.76 14.65
N PRO A 214 -1.07 0.17 14.31
CA PRO A 214 -1.46 1.23 15.22
C PRO A 214 -2.25 0.69 16.43
N PRO A 215 -2.14 1.31 17.61
CA PRO A 215 -2.89 0.88 18.78
C PRO A 215 -4.39 1.18 18.60
N TYR A 216 -5.23 0.15 18.67
CA TYR A 216 -6.69 0.28 18.60
C TYR A 216 -7.33 0.33 20.00
N PRO A 217 -8.30 1.24 20.25
CA PRO A 217 -8.89 1.41 21.57
C PRO A 217 -10.06 0.46 21.83
N ALA A 218 -10.20 -0.03 23.06
CA ALA A 218 -11.45 -0.65 23.50
C ALA A 218 -12.56 0.41 23.74
N PRO A 219 -13.85 0.02 23.82
CA PRO A 219 -14.95 0.97 24.03
C PRO A 219 -14.77 1.80 25.32
N GLY A 220 -14.66 3.12 25.17
CA GLY A 220 -14.42 4.05 26.28
C GLY A 220 -12.94 4.39 26.54
N GLU A 221 -12.00 3.86 25.76
CA GLU A 221 -10.57 4.18 25.85
C GLU A 221 -10.17 5.31 24.89
N THR A 222 -9.03 5.95 25.18
CA THR A 222 -8.36 6.90 24.29
C THR A 222 -6.95 6.40 24.01
N VAL A 223 -6.57 6.35 22.74
CA VAL A 223 -5.23 5.95 22.28
C VAL A 223 -4.64 7.02 21.35
N HIS A 224 -3.31 7.10 21.31
CA HIS A 224 -2.58 7.97 20.39
C HIS A 224 -1.86 7.13 19.33
N TRP A 225 -1.94 7.58 18.08
CA TRP A 225 -1.09 7.15 16.98
C TRP A 225 0.00 8.21 16.87
N THR A 226 1.18 7.87 17.36
CA THR A 226 2.31 8.79 17.61
C THR A 226 3.33 8.75 16.48
N LEU A 227 4.00 9.88 16.21
CA LEU A 227 5.06 9.94 15.18
C LEU A 227 6.16 8.87 15.37
N ASP A 228 6.56 8.59 16.62
CA ASP A 228 7.57 7.57 16.98
C ASP A 228 7.18 6.12 16.59
N GLY A 229 5.92 5.86 16.22
CA GLY A 229 5.43 4.56 15.76
C GLY A 229 5.01 4.54 14.29
N SER A 230 5.25 5.63 13.55
CA SER A 230 4.89 5.77 12.14
C SER A 230 6.04 5.30 11.22
N PRO A 231 5.77 4.73 10.02
CA PRO A 231 4.45 4.47 9.41
C PRO A 231 3.63 3.39 10.13
N TYR A 232 2.32 3.64 10.21
CA TYR A 232 1.35 2.69 10.76
C TYR A 232 0.66 1.91 9.64
N VAL A 233 0.68 0.58 9.69
CA VAL A 233 0.02 -0.29 8.70
C VAL A 233 -1.29 -0.84 9.27
N VAL A 234 -2.35 -0.84 8.46
CA VAL A 234 -3.68 -1.41 8.81
C VAL A 234 -3.91 -2.68 7.99
N PRO A 235 -3.56 -3.88 8.53
CA PRO A 235 -3.51 -5.13 7.75
C PRO A 235 -4.84 -5.90 7.63
N ASP A 236 -5.85 -5.50 8.39
CA ASP A 236 -7.17 -6.13 8.39
C ASP A 236 -8.28 -5.09 8.70
N HIS A 237 -9.54 -5.52 8.70
CA HIS A 237 -10.65 -4.64 9.07
C HIS A 237 -10.59 -4.32 10.57
N ARG A 238 -10.47 -3.03 10.89
CA ARG A 238 -10.33 -2.53 12.26
C ARG A 238 -11.44 -1.56 12.62
N THR A 239 -11.86 -1.59 13.87
CA THR A 239 -12.95 -0.74 14.37
C THR A 239 -12.44 0.21 15.45
N VAL A 240 -12.77 1.49 15.35
CA VAL A 240 -12.76 2.45 16.46
C VAL A 240 -14.17 2.46 17.06
N PRO A 241 -14.42 1.71 18.16
CA PRO A 241 -15.78 1.41 18.59
C PRO A 241 -16.49 2.60 19.25
N ALA A 242 -17.82 2.56 19.29
CA ALA A 242 -18.64 3.60 19.89
C ALA A 242 -18.17 3.99 21.31
N GLY A 243 -17.89 5.29 21.51
CA GLY A 243 -17.41 5.85 22.77
C GLY A 243 -15.89 5.76 23.01
N ALA A 244 -15.13 5.15 22.11
CA ALA A 244 -13.67 5.23 22.10
C ALA A 244 -13.15 6.46 21.33
N THR A 245 -11.86 6.76 21.45
CA THR A 245 -11.20 7.85 20.72
C THR A 245 -9.79 7.46 20.26
N VAL A 246 -9.48 7.72 19.00
CA VAL A 246 -8.12 7.73 18.44
C VAL A 246 -7.71 9.18 18.23
N ILE A 247 -6.54 9.57 18.73
CA ILE A 247 -5.87 10.81 18.36
C ILE A 247 -4.69 10.44 17.47
N ILE A 248 -4.55 11.09 16.32
CA ILE A 248 -3.41 10.89 15.40
C ILE A 248 -2.56 12.16 15.47
N ASP A 249 -1.32 12.01 15.91
CA ASP A 249 -0.38 13.11 16.12
C ASP A 249 0.17 13.64 14.77
N ALA A 250 0.68 14.88 14.74
CA ALA A 250 1.18 15.52 13.54
C ALA A 250 2.36 14.76 12.89
N GLY A 251 2.39 14.69 11.55
CA GLY A 251 3.45 14.06 10.77
C GLY A 251 3.31 12.54 10.58
N VAL A 252 2.27 11.92 11.15
CA VAL A 252 2.05 10.48 11.05
C VAL A 252 1.60 10.08 9.64
N THR A 253 2.26 9.07 9.07
CA THR A 253 1.81 8.29 7.90
C THR A 253 1.05 7.04 8.35
N ILE A 254 -0.04 6.74 7.65
CA ILE A 254 -0.91 5.57 7.80
C ILE A 254 -1.10 4.92 6.43
N ASP A 255 -0.79 3.63 6.32
CA ASP A 255 -0.99 2.84 5.11
C ASP A 255 -2.10 1.80 5.34
N ILE A 256 -3.24 1.96 4.66
CA ILE A 256 -4.32 0.97 4.70
C ILE A 256 -4.06 -0.09 3.63
N GLU A 257 -3.97 -1.36 4.01
CA GLU A 257 -3.74 -2.44 3.04
C GLU A 257 -4.96 -2.66 2.12
N ASP A 258 -4.74 -3.28 0.95
CA ASP A 258 -5.77 -3.40 -0.08
C ASP A 258 -7.02 -4.15 0.41
N GLU A 259 -8.20 -3.75 -0.06
CA GLU A 259 -9.54 -4.12 0.48
C GLU A 259 -9.79 -3.90 1.99
N LYS A 260 -8.79 -3.52 2.80
CA LYS A 260 -8.95 -3.38 4.27
C LYS A 260 -9.58 -2.04 4.64
N SER A 261 -10.06 -1.91 5.87
CA SER A 261 -10.80 -0.70 6.27
C SER A 261 -10.79 -0.36 7.74
N ILE A 262 -10.89 0.95 8.02
CA ILE A 262 -11.11 1.50 9.36
C ILE A 262 -12.60 1.87 9.49
N LEU A 263 -13.33 1.14 10.32
CA LEU A 263 -14.70 1.47 10.72
C LEU A 263 -14.71 2.38 11.95
N VAL A 264 -15.22 3.59 11.81
CA VAL A 264 -15.32 4.58 12.90
C VAL A 264 -16.75 4.69 13.40
N GLU A 265 -17.01 4.10 14.57
CA GLU A 265 -18.22 4.32 15.38
C GLU A 265 -17.96 5.27 16.57
N GLY A 266 -16.69 5.40 16.99
CA GLY A 266 -16.21 6.32 18.02
C GLY A 266 -15.76 7.66 17.45
N VAL A 267 -14.62 8.17 17.93
CA VAL A 267 -14.01 9.42 17.45
C VAL A 267 -12.61 9.14 16.88
N VAL A 268 -12.28 9.74 15.74
CA VAL A 268 -10.90 9.88 15.25
C VAL A 268 -10.60 11.36 15.08
N GLU A 269 -9.52 11.84 15.70
CA GLU A 269 -9.06 13.23 15.64
C GLU A 269 -7.62 13.28 15.13
N ALA A 270 -7.43 13.67 13.86
CA ALA A 270 -6.12 13.80 13.23
C ALA A 270 -5.63 15.25 13.33
N GLN A 271 -4.60 15.46 14.15
CA GLN A 271 -4.08 16.76 14.56
C GLN A 271 -2.82 17.13 13.75
N GLY A 272 -2.93 17.13 12.42
CA GLY A 272 -1.83 17.51 11.53
C GLY A 272 -1.48 18.99 11.61
N THR A 273 -0.37 19.39 10.98
CA THR A 273 0.00 20.81 10.83
C THR A 273 0.59 21.10 9.45
N ALA A 274 0.58 22.36 9.01
CA ALA A 274 1.21 22.78 7.76
C ALA A 274 2.73 22.50 7.65
N ALA A 275 3.40 22.17 8.76
CA ALA A 275 4.82 21.78 8.77
C ALA A 275 5.03 20.26 8.86
N GLN A 276 4.01 19.52 9.34
CA GLN A 276 3.98 18.09 9.54
C GLN A 276 2.54 17.60 9.30
N PRO A 277 2.10 17.49 8.03
CA PRO A 277 0.79 16.96 7.70
C PRO A 277 0.71 15.48 8.05
N ILE A 278 -0.49 14.98 8.28
CA ILE A 278 -0.75 13.53 8.41
C ILE A 278 -0.99 12.99 7.01
N VAL A 279 -0.49 11.80 6.70
CA VAL A 279 -0.64 11.16 5.38
C VAL A 279 -1.42 9.86 5.54
N VAL A 280 -2.43 9.64 4.69
CA VAL A 280 -3.20 8.40 4.66
C VAL A 280 -3.16 7.82 3.24
N ASN A 281 -2.43 6.73 3.06
CA ASN A 281 -2.28 6.02 1.79
C ASN A 281 -3.19 4.80 1.71
N ALA A 282 -3.54 4.42 0.48
CA ALA A 282 -4.31 3.22 0.15
C ALA A 282 -3.95 2.81 -1.30
N PRO A 283 -3.66 1.53 -1.58
CA PRO A 283 -3.28 1.09 -2.93
C PRO A 283 -4.49 0.98 -3.88
N SER A 284 -5.73 1.03 -3.36
CA SER A 284 -6.93 0.98 -4.20
C SER A 284 -8.14 1.68 -3.55
N PRO A 285 -9.21 1.98 -4.32
CA PRO A 285 -10.48 2.49 -3.79
C PRO A 285 -11.29 1.49 -2.96
N LEU A 286 -10.80 0.25 -2.79
CA LEU A 286 -11.36 -0.76 -1.89
C LEU A 286 -10.78 -0.62 -0.48
N ALA A 287 -9.54 -0.12 -0.34
CA ALA A 287 -8.99 0.32 0.93
C ALA A 287 -9.62 1.67 1.34
N HIS A 288 -10.27 1.72 2.50
CA HIS A 288 -11.14 2.86 2.85
C HIS A 288 -11.37 3.08 4.36
N ILE A 289 -11.86 4.27 4.71
CA ILE A 289 -12.41 4.57 6.03
C ILE A 289 -13.94 4.65 5.91
N ASP A 290 -14.67 3.94 6.78
CA ASP A 290 -16.13 4.12 6.96
C ASP A 290 -16.41 4.90 8.26
N VAL A 291 -17.33 5.84 8.20
CA VAL A 291 -17.78 6.65 9.33
C VAL A 291 -19.28 6.43 9.50
N SER A 292 -19.64 5.50 10.36
CA SER A 292 -21.01 5.03 10.58
C SER A 292 -21.30 4.86 12.07
N GLY A 293 -22.40 4.23 12.47
CA GLY A 293 -22.73 3.97 13.90
C GLY A 293 -22.93 5.18 14.82
N GLY A 294 -22.76 6.42 14.34
CA GLY A 294 -22.68 7.64 15.13
C GLY A 294 -21.28 8.27 15.21
N GLY A 295 -20.30 7.69 14.54
CA GLY A 295 -18.91 8.07 14.61
C GLY A 295 -18.60 9.44 14.02
N ILE A 296 -17.48 9.99 14.49
CA ILE A 296 -16.98 11.32 14.15
C ILE A 296 -15.52 11.19 13.70
N VAL A 297 -15.22 11.67 12.49
CA VAL A 297 -13.85 11.84 12.02
C VAL A 297 -13.58 13.34 11.82
N MET A 298 -12.52 13.82 12.46
CA MET A 298 -12.05 15.21 12.42
C MET A 298 -10.60 15.22 11.93
N PHE A 299 -10.38 15.77 10.74
CA PHE A 299 -9.07 15.87 10.08
C PHE A 299 -8.65 17.34 9.96
N ASP A 300 -7.48 17.71 10.48
CA ASP A 300 -6.82 18.98 10.17
C ASP A 300 -5.43 18.72 9.56
N HIS A 301 -5.11 19.38 8.45
CA HIS A 301 -3.87 19.19 7.67
C HIS A 301 -3.55 17.71 7.37
N VAL A 302 -4.47 17.03 6.71
CA VAL A 302 -4.31 15.62 6.29
C VAL A 302 -4.28 15.52 4.76
N ASP A 303 -3.31 14.77 4.23
CA ASP A 303 -3.23 14.35 2.83
C ASP A 303 -3.80 12.92 2.71
N ILE A 304 -4.79 12.75 1.83
CA ILE A 304 -5.71 11.60 1.85
C ILE A 304 -5.75 10.98 0.45
N GLY A 305 -5.12 9.81 0.32
CA GLY A 305 -5.20 8.92 -0.85
C GLY A 305 -6.17 7.74 -0.66
N CYS A 306 -6.92 7.67 0.45
CA CYS A 306 -7.91 6.62 0.69
C CYS A 306 -9.36 7.08 0.47
N ARG A 307 -10.22 6.18 0.00
CA ARG A 307 -11.65 6.46 -0.16
C ARG A 307 -12.34 6.67 1.20
N LEU A 308 -13.29 7.60 1.27
CA LEU A 308 -14.09 7.85 2.48
C LEU A 308 -15.56 7.48 2.28
N GLN A 309 -16.11 6.67 3.17
CA GLN A 309 -17.52 6.36 3.27
C GLN A 309 -18.07 7.00 4.56
N VAL A 310 -19.20 7.72 4.46
CA VAL A 310 -19.79 8.44 5.60
C VAL A 310 -21.28 8.10 5.63
N GLU A 311 -21.66 7.05 6.36
CA GLU A 311 -22.99 6.46 6.20
C GLU A 311 -24.12 7.34 6.78
N PRO A 312 -25.22 7.53 6.02
CA PRO A 312 -26.44 8.12 6.56
C PRO A 312 -27.12 7.14 7.53
N GLY A 313 -27.34 7.58 8.77
CA GLY A 313 -27.99 6.75 9.80
C GLY A 313 -29.33 6.15 9.34
N ASN A 314 -29.53 4.87 9.70
CA ASN A 314 -30.63 4.07 9.18
C ASN A 314 -32.00 4.45 9.81
N ILE A 315 -33.07 3.89 9.24
CA ILE A 315 -34.46 4.12 9.68
C ILE A 315 -34.79 3.55 11.06
N PHE A 316 -33.91 2.72 11.64
CA PHE A 316 -34.08 2.05 12.93
C PHE A 316 -33.43 2.82 14.09
N GLY A 317 -32.84 3.99 13.82
CA GLY A 317 -32.30 4.90 14.83
C GLY A 317 -30.79 4.82 15.05
N SER A 318 -30.04 4.12 14.19
CA SER A 318 -28.58 4.25 14.19
C SER A 318 -28.18 5.71 13.92
N PRO A 319 -27.30 6.31 14.75
CA PRO A 319 -26.89 7.70 14.55
C PRO A 319 -26.03 7.86 13.28
N ARG A 320 -25.86 9.11 12.86
CA ARG A 320 -25.19 9.48 11.60
C ARG A 320 -23.67 9.44 11.70
N GLY A 321 -23.00 9.10 10.60
CA GLY A 321 -21.61 9.51 10.40
C GLY A 321 -21.46 11.03 10.35
N THR A 322 -20.35 11.54 10.88
CA THR A 322 -19.95 12.95 10.80
C THR A 322 -18.49 13.02 10.34
N PHE A 323 -18.25 13.66 9.19
CA PHE A 323 -16.90 13.93 8.70
C PHE A 323 -16.65 15.45 8.66
N ILE A 324 -15.52 15.86 9.23
CA ILE A 324 -15.04 17.23 9.27
C ILE A 324 -13.59 17.21 8.76
N ALA A 325 -13.29 17.95 7.70
CA ALA A 325 -11.94 18.16 7.23
C ALA A 325 -11.62 19.66 7.14
N THR A 326 -10.40 20.02 7.52
CA THR A 326 -9.86 21.38 7.44
C THR A 326 -8.43 21.32 6.90
N ASN A 327 -8.06 22.22 5.98
CA ASN A 327 -6.73 22.25 5.35
C ASN A 327 -6.30 20.91 4.69
N ALA A 328 -7.26 20.07 4.27
CA ALA A 328 -7.00 18.72 3.81
C ALA A 328 -6.87 18.60 2.29
N HIS A 329 -6.10 17.63 1.83
CA HIS A 329 -5.89 17.30 0.43
C HIS A 329 -6.45 15.89 0.13
N PHE A 330 -7.15 15.74 -0.99
CA PHE A 330 -7.81 14.50 -1.41
C PHE A 330 -7.35 14.12 -2.81
N ARG A 331 -6.48 13.11 -2.91
CA ARG A 331 -5.86 12.59 -4.14
C ARG A 331 -6.31 11.15 -4.41
N ASP A 332 -5.79 10.53 -5.47
CA ASP A 332 -5.74 9.07 -5.66
C ASP A 332 -7.03 8.30 -5.35
N HIS A 333 -8.12 8.74 -5.98
CA HIS A 333 -9.46 8.14 -5.81
C HIS A 333 -10.05 8.20 -4.38
N ALA A 334 -9.62 9.14 -3.54
CA ALA A 334 -10.25 9.52 -2.28
C ALA A 334 -11.64 10.18 -2.45
N ASP A 335 -12.54 9.51 -3.18
CA ASP A 335 -13.95 9.87 -3.34
C ASP A 335 -14.66 9.81 -1.96
N ILE A 336 -15.40 10.87 -1.61
CA ILE A 336 -16.26 10.91 -0.41
C ILE A 336 -17.67 10.48 -0.80
N GLY A 337 -18.18 9.40 -0.21
CA GLY A 337 -19.49 8.84 -0.53
C GLY A 337 -20.26 8.26 0.65
N GLY A 338 -21.31 7.49 0.35
CA GLY A 338 -22.13 6.76 1.31
C GLY A 338 -23.35 6.11 0.64
N ALA A 339 -23.83 4.99 1.17
CA ALA A 339 -24.91 4.20 0.62
C ALA A 339 -26.28 4.89 0.78
N GLN A 340 -27.23 4.56 -0.11
CA GLN A 340 -28.53 5.24 -0.18
C GLN A 340 -29.58 4.68 0.81
N LEU A 341 -29.16 3.99 1.89
CA LEU A 341 -30.00 3.11 2.70
C LEU A 341 -30.47 3.72 4.04
N GLY A 342 -30.63 5.04 4.10
CA GLY A 342 -30.94 5.78 5.32
C GLY A 342 -32.12 6.76 5.24
N HIS A 343 -32.49 7.32 6.39
CA HIS A 343 -33.36 8.51 6.52
C HIS A 343 -32.76 9.57 7.47
N ALA A 344 -31.80 9.21 8.34
CA ALA A 344 -30.95 10.22 8.96
C ALA A 344 -29.92 10.72 7.94
N ARG A 345 -29.24 11.82 8.29
CA ARG A 345 -28.38 12.57 7.36
C ARG A 345 -26.94 12.51 7.82
N ALA A 346 -26.01 12.06 6.99
CA ALA A 346 -24.59 12.31 7.20
C ALA A 346 -24.33 13.83 7.35
N LEU A 347 -23.35 14.22 8.16
CA LEU A 347 -22.86 15.60 8.20
C LEU A 347 -21.46 15.65 7.59
N LEU A 348 -21.28 16.56 6.63
CA LEU A 348 -20.03 16.83 5.94
C LEU A 348 -19.65 18.30 6.16
N VAL A 349 -18.47 18.55 6.72
CA VAL A 349 -17.89 19.90 6.82
C VAL A 349 -16.51 19.88 6.18
N LEU A 350 -16.27 20.76 5.22
CA LEU A 350 -15.05 20.83 4.44
C LEU A 350 -14.62 22.30 4.35
N ASP A 351 -13.50 22.66 4.95
CA ASP A 351 -12.97 24.04 4.90
C ASP A 351 -11.52 24.05 4.44
N GLN A 352 -11.16 24.95 3.52
CA GLN A 352 -9.81 25.05 2.93
C GLN A 352 -9.30 23.74 2.29
N CYS A 353 -10.20 22.87 1.81
CA CYS A 353 -9.85 21.56 1.27
C CYS A 353 -9.57 21.57 -0.24
N THR A 354 -8.62 20.77 -0.71
CA THR A 354 -8.31 20.60 -2.15
C THR A 354 -8.57 19.17 -2.61
N PHE A 355 -9.21 19.01 -3.76
CA PHE A 355 -9.69 17.74 -4.32
C PHE A 355 -9.11 17.54 -5.74
N ASP A 356 -8.11 16.69 -5.89
CA ASP A 356 -7.41 16.46 -7.16
C ASP A 356 -7.88 15.15 -7.79
N GLY A 357 -8.60 15.24 -8.92
CA GLY A 357 -9.29 14.10 -9.58
C GLY A 357 -10.43 13.44 -8.78
N THR A 358 -10.56 13.75 -7.49
CA THR A 358 -11.48 13.11 -6.53
C THR A 358 -12.89 13.71 -6.54
N ARG A 359 -13.86 12.94 -6.02
CA ARG A 359 -15.29 13.29 -6.08
C ARG A 359 -15.99 13.19 -4.73
N VAL A 360 -16.71 14.25 -4.37
CA VAL A 360 -17.62 14.28 -3.24
C VAL A 360 -19.02 13.93 -3.73
N ARG A 361 -19.40 12.65 -3.70
CA ARG A 361 -20.66 12.10 -4.24
C ARG A 361 -21.53 11.50 -3.13
N HIS A 362 -22.21 12.37 -2.37
CA HIS A 362 -23.01 11.96 -1.21
C HIS A 362 -24.52 12.07 -1.42
N SER A 363 -25.28 11.11 -0.86
CA SER A 363 -26.74 11.08 -0.84
C SER A 363 -27.30 11.19 0.57
N LEU A 364 -28.26 12.10 0.77
CA LEU A 364 -28.94 12.38 2.05
C LEU A 364 -28.12 13.17 3.09
N CYS A 365 -27.01 13.78 2.69
CA CYS A 365 -26.18 14.64 3.55
C CYS A 365 -26.84 15.97 3.99
N GLN A 366 -26.23 16.58 5.01
CA GLN A 366 -26.07 18.03 5.13
C GLN A 366 -24.60 18.35 4.84
N ALA A 367 -24.30 19.36 4.03
CA ALA A 367 -22.91 19.74 3.75
C ALA A 367 -22.65 21.25 3.94
N ASP A 368 -21.48 21.58 4.44
CA ASP A 368 -20.94 22.93 4.60
C ASP A 368 -19.54 22.91 3.97
N VAL A 369 -19.36 23.54 2.81
CA VAL A 369 -18.14 23.47 2.00
C VAL A 369 -17.62 24.87 1.71
N ARG A 370 -16.41 25.18 2.17
CA ARG A 370 -15.84 26.52 2.18
C ARG A 370 -14.40 26.54 1.67
N HIS A 371 -14.04 27.59 0.93
CA HIS A 371 -12.69 27.85 0.43
C HIS A 371 -12.07 26.65 -0.31
N ALA A 372 -12.91 25.79 -0.92
CA ALA A 372 -12.51 24.49 -1.43
C ALA A 372 -12.16 24.54 -2.92
N THR A 373 -11.15 23.79 -3.36
CA THR A 373 -10.70 23.75 -4.75
C THR A 373 -10.80 22.35 -5.32
N PHE A 374 -11.38 22.21 -6.51
CA PHE A 374 -11.42 20.95 -7.26
C PHE A 374 -10.62 21.06 -8.56
N THR A 375 -9.67 20.16 -8.77
CA THR A 375 -8.82 20.08 -9.96
C THR A 375 -9.05 18.78 -10.72
N ASP A 376 -8.50 18.71 -11.94
CA ASP A 376 -8.40 17.53 -12.80
C ASP A 376 -9.66 16.66 -12.92
N SER A 377 -10.77 17.36 -13.17
CA SER A 377 -12.12 16.80 -13.38
C SER A 377 -12.83 16.31 -12.11
N GLY A 378 -12.35 16.69 -10.93
CA GLY A 378 -13.01 16.47 -9.65
C GLY A 378 -14.46 16.98 -9.61
N GLN A 379 -15.31 16.35 -8.80
CA GLN A 379 -16.77 16.57 -8.87
C GLN A 379 -17.42 16.68 -7.49
N ILE A 380 -18.43 17.54 -7.37
CA ILE A 380 -19.29 17.58 -6.18
C ILE A 380 -20.74 17.26 -6.59
N GLY A 381 -21.23 16.09 -6.20
CA GLY A 381 -22.55 15.56 -6.52
C GLY A 381 -23.36 15.28 -5.26
N LEU A 382 -24.15 16.25 -4.81
CA LEU A 382 -24.87 16.18 -3.52
C LEU A 382 -26.37 16.00 -3.74
N SER A 383 -26.89 14.84 -3.34
CA SER A 383 -28.33 14.55 -3.33
C SER A 383 -28.99 15.00 -2.02
N LEU A 384 -29.61 16.17 -2.09
CA LEU A 384 -30.10 16.97 -0.95
C LEU A 384 -31.30 16.31 -0.26
N HIS A 385 -31.24 16.24 1.08
CA HIS A 385 -32.41 16.11 1.98
C HIS A 385 -32.33 17.08 3.17
N GLY A 386 -31.38 18.02 3.16
CA GLY A 386 -31.11 19.01 4.21
C GLY A 386 -30.73 20.37 3.60
N TYR A 387 -29.71 21.02 4.16
CA TYR A 387 -29.06 22.17 3.54
C TYR A 387 -27.73 21.73 2.89
N VAL A 388 -27.32 22.48 1.87
CA VAL A 388 -25.93 22.55 1.40
C VAL A 388 -25.54 24.02 1.37
N TYR A 389 -24.40 24.33 1.96
CA TYR A 389 -23.77 25.66 1.91
C TYR A 389 -22.45 25.54 1.15
N LEU A 390 -22.23 26.46 0.19
CA LEU A 390 -21.02 26.55 -0.62
C LEU A 390 -20.51 28.00 -0.55
N GLU A 391 -19.27 28.20 -0.13
CA GLU A 391 -18.61 29.51 -0.02
C GLU A 391 -17.20 29.42 -0.64
N ASP A 392 -16.84 30.36 -1.51
CA ASP A 392 -15.54 30.43 -2.21
C ASP A 392 -15.01 29.09 -2.77
N VAL A 393 -15.91 28.26 -3.31
CA VAL A 393 -15.59 27.00 -3.99
C VAL A 393 -15.13 27.25 -5.42
N SER A 394 -13.93 26.79 -5.79
CA SER A 394 -13.37 26.87 -7.15
C SER A 394 -13.31 25.50 -7.83
N MET A 395 -13.36 25.50 -9.17
CA MET A 395 -13.26 24.28 -9.98
C MET A 395 -12.46 24.51 -11.27
N THR A 396 -11.57 23.58 -11.59
CA THR A 396 -10.87 23.46 -12.88
C THR A 396 -11.28 22.16 -13.54
N ASN A 397 -11.90 22.24 -14.72
CA ASN A 397 -12.45 21.10 -15.50
C ASN A 397 -13.52 20.22 -14.80
N GLY A 398 -13.86 20.49 -13.53
CA GLY A 398 -14.83 19.76 -12.72
C GLY A 398 -16.31 20.10 -12.97
N GLN A 399 -17.19 19.48 -12.17
CA GLN A 399 -18.66 19.71 -12.22
C GLN A 399 -19.32 19.79 -10.83
N ILE A 400 -20.31 20.67 -10.71
CA ILE A 400 -21.21 20.79 -9.54
C ILE A 400 -22.60 20.25 -9.92
N GLU A 401 -23.05 19.20 -9.23
CA GLU A 401 -24.41 18.64 -9.33
C GLU A 401 -25.13 18.73 -7.97
N LEU A 402 -26.14 19.59 -7.87
CA LEU A 402 -26.99 19.72 -6.67
C LEU A 402 -28.38 19.14 -6.94
N GLY A 403 -28.60 17.90 -6.51
CA GLY A 403 -29.81 17.13 -6.81
C GLY A 403 -30.82 17.16 -5.66
N ALA A 404 -31.93 17.87 -5.82
CA ALA A 404 -33.03 17.82 -4.84
C ALA A 404 -33.86 16.53 -4.98
N ARG A 405 -33.52 15.46 -4.25
CA ARG A 405 -34.39 14.28 -4.13
C ARG A 405 -35.63 14.65 -3.31
N ARG A 406 -36.81 14.65 -3.93
CA ARG A 406 -38.06 14.42 -3.18
C ARG A 406 -38.08 12.95 -2.77
N GLY A 407 -38.20 12.67 -1.48
CA GLY A 407 -38.57 11.34 -1.02
C GLY A 407 -39.97 10.93 -1.53
N PRO A 408 -40.30 9.62 -1.55
CA PRO A 408 -41.68 9.18 -1.74
C PRO A 408 -42.59 9.78 -0.65
N GLN A 409 -43.86 10.01 -1.00
CA GLN A 409 -44.90 10.47 -0.08
C GLN A 409 -45.58 9.31 0.65
#